data_AF-A0A7D7V5V9-F1
#
_entry.id   AF-A0A7D7V5V9-F1
#
_cell.length_a   1.000
_cell.length_b   1.000
_cell.length_c   1.000
_cell.angle_alpha   90.00
_cell.angle_beta   90.00
_cell.angle_gamma   90.00
#
_symmetry.space_group_name_H-M   'P 1'
#
loop_
_entity.id
_entity.type
_entity.pdbx_description
1 polymer ?
#
loop_
_entity_poly.entity_id
_entity_poly.type
_entity_poly.pdbx_seq_one_letter_code
_entity_poly.pdbx_strand_id
1 'polypeptide(L)'
;MSEFSSDEKIILIQYGIKKYENEEIVIGKLLTVLSEKDIQRNIDTLIGTQRVRRIGPDLLQNNESHTELPDLPENLKSVIDGL
;
A
#
# COMPACT_ATOMS: atom_id res chain seq x y z
N MET A 1 -1.41 16.32 -8.75
CA MET A 1 -1.24 15.12 -7.92
C MET A 1 -0.79 15.62 -6.56
N SER A 2 -1.45 15.22 -5.48
CA SER A 2 -1.00 15.60 -4.14
C SER A 2 0.40 15.02 -3.91
N GLU A 3 1.36 15.84 -3.53
CA GLU A 3 2.71 15.37 -3.21
C GLU A 3 2.68 14.71 -1.83
N PHE A 4 2.33 13.42 -1.80
CA PHE A 4 2.55 12.59 -0.62
C PHE A 4 4.05 12.39 -0.40
N SER A 5 4.49 12.50 0.85
CA SER A 5 5.83 12.10 1.26
C SER A 5 6.08 10.62 1.02
N SER A 6 7.34 10.19 1.04
CA SER A 6 7.69 8.77 0.87
C SER A 6 7.02 7.87 1.91
N ASP A 7 6.92 8.31 3.16
CA ASP A 7 6.29 7.53 4.23
C ASP A 7 4.78 7.44 4.04
N GLU A 8 4.13 8.54 3.65
CA GLU A 8 2.69 8.54 3.36
C GLU A 8 2.34 7.62 2.19
N LYS A 9 3.17 7.59 1.14
CA LYS A 9 3.00 6.64 0.02
C LYS A 9 3.06 5.20 0.50
N ILE A 10 4.00 4.87 1.38
CA ILE A 10 4.12 3.53 1.96
C ILE A 10 2.88 3.19 2.79
N ILE A 11 2.41 4.10 3.64
CA ILE A 11 1.21 3.91 4.46
C ILE A 11 -0.01 3.67 3.55
N LEU A 12 -0.22 4.51 2.53
CA LEU A 12 -1.33 4.35 1.59
C LEU A 12 -1.32 2.98 0.91
N ILE A 13 -0.15 2.49 0.51
CA ILE A 13 -0.02 1.17 -0.14
C ILE A 13 -0.30 0.04 0.85
N GLN A 14 0.25 0.09 2.07
CA GLN A 14 -0.03 -0.95 3.07
C GLN A 14 -1.51 -1.00 3.46
N TYR A 15 -2.18 0.15 3.61
CA TYR A 15 -3.62 0.21 3.86
C TYR A 15 -4.45 -0.21 2.64
N GLY A 16 -4.03 0.11 1.43
CA GLY A 16 -4.62 -0.42 0.20
C GLY A 16 -4.55 -1.94 0.15
N ILE A 17 -3.38 -2.52 0.43
CA ILE A 17 -3.19 -3.98 0.53
C ILE A 17 -4.08 -4.58 1.62
N LYS A 18 -4.20 -3.94 2.79
CA LYS A 18 -5.09 -4.38 3.87
C LYS A 18 -6.57 -4.39 3.46
N LYS A 19 -6.99 -3.48 2.59
CA LYS A 19 -8.40 -3.33 2.16
C LYS A 19 -8.78 -4.29 1.03
N TYR A 20 -7.86 -4.56 0.10
CA TYR A 20 -8.19 -5.31 -1.13
C TYR A 20 -7.45 -6.64 -1.28
N GLU A 21 -6.28 -6.81 -0.67
CA GLU A 21 -5.40 -8.00 -0.70
C GLU A 21 -4.94 -8.49 -2.09
N ASN A 22 -5.63 -8.13 -3.16
CA ASN A 22 -5.27 -8.48 -4.53
C ASN A 22 -4.46 -7.34 -5.18
N GLU A 23 -3.29 -7.68 -5.71
CA GLU A 23 -2.32 -6.72 -6.26
C GLU A 23 -2.91 -5.87 -7.40
N GLU A 24 -3.61 -6.47 -8.36
CA GLU A 24 -4.19 -5.73 -9.49
C GLU A 24 -5.24 -4.73 -9.00
N ILE A 25 -6.09 -5.14 -8.04
CA ILE A 25 -7.09 -4.26 -7.45
C ILE A 25 -6.42 -3.11 -6.68
N VAL A 26 -5.40 -3.42 -5.87
CA VAL A 26 -4.63 -2.41 -5.12
C VAL A 26 -4.03 -1.38 -6.06
N ILE A 27 -3.35 -1.82 -7.12
CA ILE A 27 -2.74 -0.93 -8.12
C ILE A 27 -3.84 -0.08 -8.76
N GLY A 28 -4.92 -0.70 -9.25
CA GLY A 28 -6.02 -0.01 -9.90
C GLY A 28 -6.65 1.09 -9.05
N LYS A 29 -6.85 0.84 -7.75
CA LYS A 29 -7.39 1.83 -6.82
C LYS A 29 -6.40 2.96 -6.52
N LEU A 30 -5.14 2.63 -6.28
CA LEU A 30 -4.11 3.60 -5.93
C LEU A 30 -3.68 4.48 -7.12
N LEU A 31 -3.90 4.07 -8.37
CA LEU A 31 -3.66 4.91 -9.56
C LEU A 31 -4.44 6.23 -9.54
N THR A 32 -5.51 6.33 -8.75
CA THR A 32 -6.27 7.58 -8.58
C THR A 32 -5.51 8.65 -7.80
N VAL A 33 -4.48 8.25 -7.03
CA VAL A 33 -3.76 9.12 -6.08
C VAL A 33 -2.23 9.06 -6.21
N LEU A 34 -1.67 7.97 -6.75
CA LEU A 34 -0.25 7.74 -6.96
C LEU A 34 0.04 7.32 -8.39
N SER A 35 1.29 7.51 -8.83
CA SER A 35 1.74 6.99 -10.13
C SER A 35 1.98 5.48 -10.06
N GLU A 36 1.76 4.78 -11.18
CA GLU A 36 2.01 3.32 -11.28
C GLU A 36 3.43 2.95 -10.85
N LYS A 37 4.42 3.73 -11.31
CA LYS A 37 5.83 3.56 -10.96
C LYS A 37 6.07 3.66 -9.46
N ASP A 38 5.43 4.61 -8.77
CA ASP A 38 5.55 4.73 -7.32
C ASP A 38 4.89 3.55 -6.62
N ILE A 39 3.73 3.09 -7.09
CA ILE A 39 3.02 1.97 -6.48
C ILE A 39 3.87 0.69 -6.58
N GLN A 40 4.31 0.32 -7.78
CA GLN A 40 5.11 -0.89 -8.01
C GLN A 40 6.41 -0.86 -7.21
N ARG A 41 7.16 0.24 -7.27
CA ARG A 41 8.43 0.38 -6.53
C ARG A 41 8.24 0.20 -5.01
N ASN A 42 7.17 0.75 -4.46
CA ASN A 42 6.90 0.63 -3.02
C ASN A 42 6.39 -0.76 -2.65
N ILE A 43 5.60 -1.43 -3.49
CA ILE A 43 5.24 -2.85 -3.30
C ILE A 43 6.51 -3.71 -3.28
N ASP A 44 7.40 -3.55 -4.25
CA ASP A 44 8.68 -4.27 -4.31
C ASP A 44 9.52 -4.01 -3.07
N THR A 45 9.57 -2.76 -2.61
CA THR A 45 10.29 -2.37 -1.38
C THR A 45 9.66 -3.03 -0.16
N LEU A 46 8.33 -3.03 -0.04
CA LEU A 46 7.60 -3.65 1.07
C LEU A 46 7.80 -5.16 1.12
N ILE A 47 7.87 -5.82 -0.04
CA ILE A 47 8.20 -7.25 -0.14
C ILE A 47 9.66 -7.49 0.23
N GLY A 48 10.59 -6.72 -0.34
CA GLY A 48 12.03 -6.84 -0.08
C GLY A 48 12.42 -6.57 1.37
N THR A 49 11.66 -5.72 2.06
CA THR A 49 11.81 -5.42 3.50
C THR A 49 10.96 -6.31 4.41
N GLN A 50 10.30 -7.33 3.85
CA GLN A 50 9.46 -8.28 4.58
C GLN A 50 8.28 -7.65 5.36
N ARG A 51 7.88 -6.42 5.01
CA ARG A 51 6.69 -5.75 5.57
C ARG A 51 5.40 -6.21 4.91
N VAL A 52 5.47 -6.68 3.67
CA VAL A 52 4.39 -7.32 2.91
C VAL A 52 4.90 -8.66 2.38
N ARG A 53 4.01 -9.64 2.24
CA ARG A 53 4.32 -10.94 1.64
C ARG A 53 3.33 -11.27 0.53
N ARG A 54 3.82 -11.93 -0.51
CA ARG A 54 2.99 -12.53 -1.57
C ARG A 54 2.60 -13.95 -1.14
N ILE A 55 1.31 -14.19 -0.93
CA ILE A 55 0.77 -15.47 -0.44
C ILE A 55 0.09 -16.31 -1.52
N GLY A 56 -0.03 -15.76 -2.73
CA GLY A 56 -0.54 -16.41 -3.93
C GLY A 56 -0.10 -15.63 -5.16
N PRO A 57 -0.48 -16.06 -6.38
CA PRO A 57 -0.07 -15.40 -7.62
C PRO A 57 -0.25 -13.89 -7.58
N ASP A 58 -1.43 -13.42 -7.14
CA ASP A 58 -1.78 -11.99 -7.11
C ASP A 58 -2.21 -11.51 -5.71
N LEU A 59 -1.94 -12.32 -4.66
CA LEU A 59 -2.38 -12.04 -3.30
C LEU A 59 -1.24 -11.48 -2.46
N LEU A 60 -1.41 -10.26 -1.98
CA LEU A 60 -0.51 -9.54 -1.08
C LEU A 60 -1.14 -9.44 0.32
N GLN A 61 -0.30 -9.60 1.33
CA GLN A 61 -0.72 -9.47 2.73
C GLN A 61 0.33 -8.71 3.52
N ASN A 62 -0.09 -7.78 4.39
CA ASN A 62 0.81 -7.16 5.36
C ASN A 62 1.36 -8.23 6.31
N ASN A 63 2.67 -8.22 6.51
CA ASN A 63 3.35 -9.15 7.39
C ASN A 63 3.33 -8.62 8.83
N GLU A 64 2.13 -8.43 9.39
CA GLU A 64 1.92 -7.82 10.72
C GLU A 64 2.59 -8.64 11.84
N SER A 65 2.95 -9.92 11.60
CA SER A 65 3.76 -10.74 12.50
C SER A 65 5.25 -10.35 12.57
N HIS A 66 5.77 -9.64 11.55
CA HIS A 66 7.16 -9.20 11.48
C HIS A 66 7.31 -7.70 11.71
N THR A 67 6.36 -6.91 11.23
CA THR A 67 6.35 -5.46 11.40
C THR A 67 4.91 -5.00 11.53
N GLU A 68 4.61 -4.31 12.63
CA GLU A 68 3.29 -3.75 12.86
C GLU A 68 2.91 -2.77 11.75
N LEU A 69 1.64 -2.78 11.38
CA LEU A 69 1.10 -1.80 10.44
C LEU A 69 1.16 -0.41 11.10
N PRO A 70 1.74 0.61 10.44
CA PRO A 70 1.77 1.96 10.99
C PRO A 70 0.36 2.50 11.20
N ASP A 71 0.22 3.40 12.18
CA ASP A 71 -1.02 4.16 12.37
C ASP A 71 -1.37 4.95 11.10
N LEU A 72 -2.66 5.05 10.79
CA LEU A 72 -3.15 5.83 9.65
C LEU A 72 -3.27 7.30 10.03
N PRO A 73 -2.46 8.21 9.45
CA PRO A 73 -2.60 9.63 9.67
C PRO A 73 -3.95 10.16 9.19
N GLU A 74 -4.48 11.17 9.87
CA GLU A 74 -5.82 11.71 9.60
C GLU A 74 -5.96 12.24 8.16
N ASN A 75 -4.90 12.85 7.61
CA ASN A 75 -4.88 13.34 6.24
C ASN A 75 -4.91 12.22 5.18
N LEU A 76 -4.50 11.00 5.52
CA LEU A 76 -4.57 9.84 4.64
C LEU A 76 -5.87 9.04 4.78
N LYS A 77 -6.57 9.20 5.92
CA LYS A 77 -7.83 8.49 6.18
C LYS A 77 -8.88 8.76 5.11
N SER A 78 -9.11 10.04 4.79
CA SER A 78 -10.05 10.43 3.72
C SER A 78 -9.67 9.88 2.36
N VAL A 79 -8.37 9.66 2.11
CA VAL A 79 -7.89 9.05 0.86
C VAL A 79 -8.25 7.56 0.83
N ILE A 80 -7.91 6.80 1.88
CA ILE A 80 -8.20 5.37 1.99
C ILE A 80 -9.71 5.09 1.98
N ASP A 81 -10.51 5.93 2.63
CA ASP A 81 -11.98 5.81 2.64
C ASP A 81 -12.56 6.04 1.23
N GLY A 82 -11.93 6.90 0.43
CA GLY A 82 -12.30 7.18 -0.96
C GLY A 82 -11.86 6.15 -2.00
N LEU A 83 -10.99 5.18 -1.63
CA LEU A 83 -10.57 4.08 -2.51
C LEU A 83 -11.69 3.05 -2.72
#